data_AF-A0A7C2BAU9-F1
#
_entry.id   AF-A0A7C2BAU9-F1
#
_cell.length_a   1.000
_cell.length_b   1.000
_cell.length_c   1.000
_cell.angle_alpha   90.00
_cell.angle_beta   90.00
_cell.angle_gamma   90.00
#
_symmetry.space_group_name_H-M   'P 1'
#
loop_
_entity.id
_entity.type
_entity.pdbx_description
1 polymer ?
#
loop_
_entity_poly.entity_id
_entity_poly.type
_entity_poly.pdbx_seq_one_letter_code
_entity_poly.pdbx_strand_id
1 'polypeptide(L)'
;MEARGVRIEQLRAGIDESLALIEASREPTLLEALRKLSGSVPNPLRTYVLGEELVVAVGSYSLLSVSVGEGKVRAWEDWRERFTAAAKDTARSVAKKLMTVILDKGEDLPSSVREEMVRLAAALEKADAEELQKLLKQLRESLQVIAGG
;
A
#
# COMPACT_ATOMS: atom_id res chain seq x y z
N MET A 1 20.49 -6.22 15.36
CA MET A 1 20.23 -6.73 14.00
C MET A 1 18.73 -6.79 13.67
N GLU A 2 17.86 -7.09 14.63
CA GLU A 2 16.40 -7.25 14.44
C GLU A 2 15.65 -6.01 13.92
N ALA A 3 15.99 -4.80 14.38
CA ALA A 3 15.28 -3.57 13.97
C ALA A 3 15.41 -3.26 12.46
N ARG A 4 16.47 -3.72 11.78
CA ARG A 4 16.67 -3.51 10.33
C ARG A 4 15.74 -4.40 9.53
N GLY A 5 15.65 -5.69 9.88
CA GLY A 5 14.74 -6.64 9.25
C GLY A 5 13.30 -6.18 9.39
N VAL A 6 12.90 -5.75 10.59
CA VAL A 6 11.53 -5.26 10.85
C VAL A 6 11.18 -4.03 9.99
N ARG A 7 12.09 -3.06 9.82
CA ARG A 7 11.82 -1.86 9.01
C ARG A 7 11.75 -2.15 7.51
N ILE A 8 12.60 -3.05 7.00
CA ILE A 8 12.57 -3.46 5.58
C ILE A 8 11.29 -4.26 5.30
N GLU A 9 10.90 -5.16 6.19
CA GLU A 9 9.64 -5.92 6.07
C GLU A 9 8.42 -5.00 6.16
N GLN A 10 8.44 -3.96 7.00
CA GLN A 10 7.39 -2.94 7.01
C GLN A 10 7.31 -2.12 5.72
N LEU A 11 8.45 -1.85 5.07
CA LEU A 11 8.47 -1.19 3.75
C LEU A 11 7.89 -2.11 2.67
N ARG A 12 8.31 -3.38 2.65
CA ARG A 12 7.78 -4.40 1.73
C ARG A 12 6.29 -4.58 1.88
N ALA A 13 5.80 -4.71 3.11
CA ALA A 13 4.37 -4.82 3.40
C ALA A 13 3.60 -3.61 2.88
N GLY A 14 4.10 -2.39 3.09
CA GLY A 14 3.45 -1.17 2.59
C GLY A 14 3.46 -1.06 1.06
N ILE A 15 4.52 -1.53 0.40
CA ILE A 15 4.59 -1.58 -1.07
C ILE A 15 3.56 -2.56 -1.62
N ASP A 16 3.53 -3.77 -1.06
CA ASP A 16 2.64 -4.85 -1.50
C ASP A 16 1.17 -4.48 -1.28
N GLU A 17 0.89 -3.85 -0.14
CA GLU A 17 -0.43 -3.31 0.18
C GLU A 17 -0.87 -2.22 -0.79
N SER A 18 0.00 -1.24 -1.09
CA SER A 18 -0.33 -0.19 -2.04
C SER A 18 -0.52 -0.73 -3.47
N LEU A 19 0.24 -1.75 -3.87
CA LEU A 19 0.04 -2.42 -5.16
C LEU A 19 -1.29 -3.19 -5.20
N ALA A 20 -1.63 -3.91 -4.13
CA ALA A 20 -2.88 -4.65 -4.04
C ALA A 20 -4.11 -3.72 -4.14
N LEU A 21 -4.05 -2.53 -3.54
CA LEU A 21 -5.12 -1.53 -3.66
C LEU A 21 -5.28 -0.98 -5.08
N ILE A 22 -4.18 -0.71 -5.79
CA ILE A 22 -4.22 -0.28 -7.20
C ILE A 22 -4.81 -1.39 -8.08
N GLU A 23 -4.47 -2.64 -7.80
CA GLU A 23 -5.01 -3.77 -8.56
C GLU A 23 -6.48 -4.02 -8.25
N ALA A 24 -6.90 -3.86 -6.99
CA ALA A 24 -8.30 -3.97 -6.59
C ALA A 24 -9.16 -2.86 -7.21
N SER A 25 -8.64 -1.64 -7.36
CA SER A 25 -9.37 -0.53 -7.99
C SER A 25 -9.68 -0.73 -9.48
N ARG A 26 -9.13 -1.78 -10.11
CA ARG A 26 -9.36 -2.15 -11.51
C ARG A 26 -10.40 -3.25 -11.68
N GLU A 27 -10.79 -3.95 -10.63
CA GLU A 27 -11.80 -5.03 -10.71
C GLU A 27 -13.15 -4.48 -11.19
N PRO A 28 -14.02 -5.26 -11.85
CA PRO A 28 -15.28 -4.75 -12.39
C PRO A 28 -16.29 -4.41 -11.30
N THR A 29 -16.24 -5.08 -10.14
CA THR A 29 -17.17 -4.87 -9.02
C THR A 29 -16.43 -4.65 -7.70
N LEU A 30 -17.09 -3.93 -6.78
CA LEU A 30 -16.59 -3.76 -5.40
C LEU A 30 -16.40 -5.13 -4.72
N LEU A 31 -17.29 -6.08 -4.97
CA LEU A 31 -17.21 -7.43 -4.41
C LEU A 31 -15.92 -8.16 -4.82
N GLU A 32 -15.59 -8.14 -6.11
CA GLU A 32 -14.36 -8.75 -6.63
C GLU A 32 -13.11 -8.05 -6.10
N ALA A 33 -13.14 -6.72 -6.04
CA ALA A 33 -12.05 -5.93 -5.48
C ALA A 33 -11.79 -6.28 -4.00
N LEU A 34 -12.84 -6.38 -3.20
CA LEU A 34 -12.72 -6.75 -1.78
C LEU A 34 -12.24 -8.18 -1.62
N ARG A 35 -12.75 -9.15 -2.40
CA ARG A 35 -12.27 -10.55 -2.40
C ARG A 35 -10.78 -10.64 -2.71
N LYS A 36 -10.30 -9.85 -3.68
CA LYS A 36 -8.88 -9.77 -4.02
C LYS A 36 -8.04 -9.24 -2.86
N LEU A 37 -8.49 -8.19 -2.18
CA LEU A 37 -7.82 -7.64 -1.01
C LEU A 37 -7.80 -8.62 0.17
N SER A 38 -8.85 -9.43 0.36
CA SER A 38 -8.90 -10.49 1.39
C SER A 38 -7.74 -11.48 1.29
N GLY A 39 -7.32 -11.82 0.08
CA GLY A 39 -6.29 -12.82 -0.19
C GLY A 39 -4.86 -12.25 -0.26
N SER A 40 -4.69 -10.93 -0.31
CA SER A 40 -3.44 -10.30 -0.76
C SER A 40 -2.74 -9.40 0.26
N VAL A 41 -3.43 -8.95 1.32
CA VAL A 41 -2.89 -7.94 2.24
C VAL A 41 -2.85 -8.45 3.69
N PRO A 42 -1.71 -8.40 4.40
CA PRO A 42 -1.54 -8.98 5.74
C PRO A 42 -2.04 -8.09 6.90
N ASN A 43 -2.81 -7.03 6.63
CA ASN A 43 -3.30 -6.10 7.66
C ASN A 43 -4.61 -6.59 8.32
N PRO A 44 -5.02 -6.04 9.49
CA PRO A 44 -6.18 -6.54 10.23
C PRO A 44 -7.42 -6.56 9.34
N LEU A 45 -7.94 -7.76 9.15
CA LEU A 45 -9.12 -8.08 8.36
C LEU A 45 -10.37 -7.47 9.02
N ARG A 46 -11.11 -6.64 8.29
CA ARG A 46 -12.46 -6.17 8.62
C ARG A 46 -13.48 -6.93 7.80
N THR A 47 -14.62 -7.21 8.39
CA THR A 47 -15.71 -7.90 7.69
C THR A 47 -16.77 -6.90 7.25
N TYR A 48 -17.21 -7.00 6.01
CA TYR A 48 -18.22 -6.19 5.35
C TYR A 48 -19.36 -7.11 4.89
N VAL A 49 -20.59 -6.61 4.87
CA VAL A 49 -21.74 -7.30 4.27
C VAL A 49 -22.20 -6.50 3.08
N LEU A 50 -22.21 -7.10 1.89
CA LEU A 50 -22.65 -6.50 0.64
C LEU A 50 -23.81 -7.33 0.09
N GLY A 51 -25.04 -6.82 0.25
CA GLY A 51 -26.25 -7.60 -0.05
C GLY A 51 -26.36 -8.80 0.90
N GLU A 52 -26.38 -10.02 0.35
CA GLU A 52 -26.42 -11.28 1.11
C GLU A 52 -25.01 -11.88 1.34
N GLU A 53 -23.95 -11.24 0.83
CA GLU A 53 -22.59 -11.79 0.92
C GLU A 53 -21.75 -11.12 2.03
N LEU A 54 -21.06 -11.97 2.80
CA LEU A 54 -20.04 -11.57 3.76
C LEU A 54 -18.68 -11.47 3.06
N VAL A 55 -18.08 -10.29 3.05
CA VAL A 55 -16.79 -10.02 2.41
C VAL A 55 -15.81 -9.46 3.42
N VAL A 56 -14.65 -10.09 3.58
CA VAL A 56 -13.65 -9.66 4.55
C VAL A 56 -12.58 -8.82 3.86
N ALA A 57 -12.46 -7.52 4.09
CA ALA A 57 -11.41 -6.68 3.51
C ALA A 57 -10.63 -5.86 4.55
N VAL A 58 -9.59 -5.18 4.12
CA VAL A 58 -8.58 -4.57 5.02
C VAL A 58 -9.16 -3.45 5.89
N GLY A 59 -8.79 -3.43 7.18
CA GLY A 59 -9.37 -2.58 8.21
C GLY A 59 -8.62 -1.30 8.57
N SER A 60 -7.46 -1.05 7.98
CA SER A 60 -6.58 0.07 8.35
C SER A 60 -6.94 1.41 7.69
N TYR A 61 -7.93 1.44 6.78
CA TYR A 61 -8.23 2.63 5.98
C TYR A 61 -9.46 3.38 6.50
N SER A 62 -9.24 4.61 6.98
CA SER A 62 -10.32 5.54 7.34
C SER A 62 -11.23 5.85 6.15
N LEU A 63 -10.68 5.94 4.94
CA LEU A 63 -11.45 6.19 3.70
C LEU A 63 -12.34 5.01 3.30
N LEU A 64 -12.04 3.81 3.79
CA LEU A 64 -12.80 2.58 3.58
C LEU A 64 -13.68 2.23 4.79
N SER A 65 -13.98 3.20 5.67
CA SER A 65 -14.97 2.97 6.71
C SER A 65 -16.39 2.99 6.14
N VAL A 66 -17.18 1.96 6.41
CA VAL A 66 -18.63 1.97 6.16
C VAL A 66 -19.31 2.65 7.35
N SER A 67 -20.14 3.66 7.07
CA SER A 67 -21.10 4.16 8.06
C SER A 67 -22.27 3.19 8.13
N VAL A 68 -22.40 2.46 9.23
CA VAL A 68 -23.57 1.60 9.50
C VAL A 68 -24.67 2.50 10.07
N GLY A 69 -25.41 3.17 9.18
CA GLY A 69 -26.66 3.84 9.52
C GLY A 69 -27.84 2.91 9.28
N GLU A 70 -28.73 2.76 10.27
CA GLU A 70 -30.04 2.10 10.14
C GLU A 70 -30.02 0.72 9.45
N GLY A 71 -29.00 -0.10 9.72
CA GLY A 71 -28.92 -1.48 9.22
C GLY A 71 -28.66 -1.62 7.71
N LYS A 72 -28.26 -0.55 7.01
CA LYS A 72 -27.91 -0.60 5.58
C LYS A 72 -26.43 -0.25 5.37
N VAL A 73 -25.66 -1.22 4.89
CA VAL A 73 -24.35 -0.95 4.27
C VAL A 73 -24.62 -0.28 2.92
N ARG A 74 -24.38 1.03 2.81
CA ARG A 74 -24.37 1.68 1.48
C ARG A 74 -23.13 1.18 0.74
N ALA A 75 -23.34 0.52 -0.41
CA ALA A 75 -22.25 0.24 -1.34
C ALA A 75 -21.58 1.58 -1.69
N TRP A 76 -20.26 1.66 -1.58
CA TRP A 76 -19.52 2.85 -2.00
C TRP A 76 -19.62 2.95 -3.52
N GLU A 77 -20.37 3.91 -4.04
CA GLU A 77 -20.41 4.17 -5.49
C GLU A 77 -19.05 4.67 -6.00
N ASP A 78 -18.28 5.34 -5.12
CA ASP A 78 -16.95 5.93 -5.33
C ASP A 78 -15.79 5.03 -4.86
N TRP A 79 -15.99 3.71 -4.83
CA TRP A 79 -15.04 2.78 -4.23
C TRP A 79 -13.67 2.77 -4.92
N ARG A 80 -13.63 3.02 -6.24
CA ARG A 80 -12.38 3.06 -7.01
C ARG A 80 -11.52 4.25 -6.62
N GLU A 81 -12.13 5.44 -6.46
CA GLU A 81 -11.43 6.62 -5.97
C GLU A 81 -10.88 6.38 -4.57
N ARG A 82 -11.65 5.72 -3.70
CA ARG A 82 -11.22 5.41 -2.33
C ARG A 82 -10.03 4.46 -2.27
N PHE A 83 -10.02 3.37 -3.06
CA PHE A 83 -8.84 2.49 -3.13
C PHE A 83 -7.62 3.21 -3.70
N THR A 84 -7.83 4.06 -4.70
CA THR A 84 -6.74 4.85 -5.28
C THR A 84 -6.17 5.85 -4.27
N ALA A 85 -7.02 6.51 -3.48
CA ALA A 85 -6.60 7.41 -2.41
C ALA A 85 -5.87 6.64 -1.28
N ALA A 86 -6.40 5.49 -0.86
CA ALA A 86 -5.78 4.61 0.11
C ALA A 86 -4.38 4.11 -0.34
N ALA A 87 -4.22 3.79 -1.63
CA ALA A 87 -2.93 3.41 -2.19
C ALA A 87 -1.93 4.57 -2.11
N LYS A 88 -2.35 5.79 -2.50
CA LYS A 88 -1.51 6.99 -2.40
C LYS A 88 -1.07 7.28 -0.97
N ASP A 89 -1.98 7.15 0.01
CA ASP A 89 -1.64 7.38 1.41
C ASP A 89 -0.65 6.33 1.94
N THR A 90 -0.85 5.07 1.58
CA THR A 90 0.09 3.99 1.92
C THR A 90 1.46 4.24 1.31
N ALA A 91 1.52 4.61 0.03
CA ALA A 91 2.76 4.92 -0.66
C ALA A 91 3.49 6.14 -0.09
N ARG A 92 2.77 7.18 0.34
CA ARG A 92 3.36 8.31 1.07
C ARG A 92 3.95 7.86 2.40
N SER A 93 3.28 6.94 3.11
CA SER A 93 3.87 6.35 4.33
C SER A 93 5.13 5.53 4.01
N VAL A 94 5.16 4.80 2.89
CA VAL A 94 6.34 4.07 2.42
C VAL A 94 7.48 5.04 2.13
N ALA A 95 7.22 6.12 1.39
CA ALA A 95 8.21 7.15 1.07
C ALA A 95 8.84 7.76 2.33
N LYS A 96 8.02 8.14 3.32
CA LYS A 96 8.50 8.67 4.60
C LYS A 96 9.37 7.68 5.36
N LYS A 97 8.93 6.42 5.46
CA LYS A 97 9.71 5.35 6.11
C LYS A 97 11.02 5.07 5.37
N LEU A 98 11.00 5.10 4.04
CA LEU A 98 12.17 4.91 3.21
C LEU A 98 13.19 6.03 3.46
N MET A 99 12.75 7.28 3.52
CA MET A 99 13.60 8.42 3.89
C MET A 99 14.21 8.26 5.29
N THR A 100 13.45 7.79 6.28
CA THR A 100 14.00 7.48 7.61
C THR A 100 15.09 6.41 7.54
N VAL A 101 14.89 5.34 6.74
CA VAL A 101 15.91 4.30 6.56
C VAL A 101 17.16 4.85 5.87
N ILE A 102 17.01 5.73 4.87
CA ILE A 102 18.12 6.40 4.20
C ILE A 102 18.87 7.34 5.13
N LEU A 103 18.18 8.10 5.99
CA LEU A 103 18.84 9.03 6.91
C LEU A 103 19.58 8.32 8.03
N ASP A 104 18.99 7.26 8.60
CA ASP A 104 19.61 6.50 9.69
C ASP A 104 20.84 5.71 9.24
N LYS A 105 20.92 5.33 7.97
CA LYS A 105 21.92 4.36 7.46
C LYS A 105 22.50 4.69 6.10
N GLY A 106 22.33 5.92 5.64
CA GLY A 106 22.72 6.33 4.31
C GLY A 106 24.16 5.94 4.05
N GLU A 107 25.06 6.26 4.99
CA GLU A 107 26.51 6.06 4.90
C GLU A 107 26.95 4.62 4.58
N ASP A 108 26.15 3.61 4.94
CA ASP A 108 26.43 2.20 4.65
C ASP A 108 25.99 1.76 3.24
N LEU A 109 25.16 2.56 2.56
CA LEU A 109 24.68 2.29 1.21
C LEU A 109 25.60 2.93 0.16
N PRO A 110 25.89 2.22 -0.96
CA PRO A 110 26.52 2.82 -2.12
C PRO A 110 25.80 4.10 -2.54
N SER A 111 26.56 5.12 -2.93
CA SER A 111 26.01 6.44 -3.28
C SER A 111 24.94 6.35 -4.37
N SER A 112 25.16 5.53 -5.40
CA SER A 112 24.20 5.29 -6.48
C SER A 112 22.87 4.70 -5.99
N VAL A 113 22.91 3.72 -5.08
CA VAL A 113 21.71 3.11 -4.49
C VAL A 113 20.97 4.14 -3.63
N ARG A 114 21.72 4.93 -2.85
CA ARG A 114 21.14 5.98 -2.01
C ARG A 114 20.42 7.04 -2.84
N GLU A 115 21.06 7.54 -3.89
CA GLU A 115 20.48 8.52 -4.81
C GLU A 115 19.22 7.99 -5.48
N GLU A 116 19.24 6.73 -5.93
CA GLU A 116 18.07 6.08 -6.50
C GLU A 116 16.91 5.99 -5.50
N MET A 117 17.18 5.60 -4.25
CA MET A 117 16.16 5.51 -3.22
C MET A 117 15.57 6.87 -2.82
N VAL A 118 16.41 7.91 -2.73
CA VAL A 118 15.93 9.29 -2.49
C VAL A 118 15.03 9.74 -3.64
N ARG A 119 15.42 9.47 -4.88
CA ARG A 119 14.62 9.79 -6.07
C ARG A 119 13.26 9.07 -6.03
N LEU A 120 13.25 7.77 -5.72
CA LEU A 120 12.01 6.98 -5.62
C LEU A 120 11.11 7.48 -4.49
N ALA A 121 11.66 7.81 -3.32
CA ALA A 121 10.88 8.38 -2.21
C ALA A 121 10.18 9.69 -2.62
N ALA A 122 10.93 10.61 -3.24
CA ALA A 122 10.38 11.89 -3.70
C ALA A 122 9.32 11.72 -4.81
N ALA A 123 9.50 10.75 -5.70
CA ALA A 123 8.53 10.44 -6.75
C ALA A 123 7.23 9.86 -6.17
N LEU A 124 7.32 8.92 -5.21
CA LEU A 124 6.15 8.31 -4.56
C LEU A 124 5.26 9.33 -3.82
N GLU A 125 5.83 10.40 -3.26
CA GLU A 125 5.02 11.42 -2.57
C GLU A 125 4.10 12.21 -3.51
N LYS A 126 4.50 12.35 -4.78
CA LYS A 126 3.87 13.20 -5.80
C LYS A 126 3.13 12.43 -6.90
N ALA A 127 3.37 11.13 -6.99
CA ALA A 127 2.85 10.28 -8.06
C ALA A 127 1.32 10.32 -8.16
N ASP A 128 0.83 10.34 -9.39
CA ASP A 128 -0.55 9.99 -9.69
C ASP A 128 -0.76 8.46 -9.62
N ALA A 129 -1.98 7.99 -9.85
CA ALA A 129 -2.31 6.57 -9.69
C ALA A 129 -1.59 5.64 -10.70
N GLU A 130 -1.32 6.12 -11.92
CA GLU A 130 -0.69 5.32 -12.96
C GLU A 130 0.83 5.25 -12.76
N GLU A 131 1.44 6.37 -12.42
CA GLU A 131 2.86 6.46 -12.07
C GLU A 131 3.17 5.66 -10.81
N LEU A 132 2.25 5.68 -9.84
CA LEU A 132 2.44 5.05 -8.54
C LEU A 132 2.74 3.55 -8.66
N GLN A 133 2.04 2.82 -9.54
CA GLN A 133 2.28 1.39 -9.71
C GLN A 133 3.69 1.09 -10.22
N LYS A 134 4.19 1.90 -11.16
CA LYS A 134 5.54 1.72 -11.74
C LYS A 134 6.61 1.98 -10.69
N LEU A 135 6.47 3.07 -9.95
CA LEU A 135 7.41 3.48 -8.91
C LEU A 135 7.47 2.48 -7.76
N LEU A 136 6.32 1.93 -7.33
CA LEU A 136 6.26 0.90 -6.29
C LEU A 136 6.93 -0.41 -6.72
N LYS A 137 6.77 -0.82 -7.99
CA LYS A 137 7.47 -2.01 -8.54
C LYS A 137 8.97 -1.81 -8.57
N GLN A 138 9.43 -0.65 -9.05
CA GLN A 138 10.86 -0.30 -9.03
C GLN A 138 11.42 -0.31 -7.61
N LEU A 139 10.72 0.29 -6.65
CA LEU A 139 11.16 0.29 -5.24
C LEU A 139 11.20 -1.12 -4.65
N ARG A 140 10.26 -2.00 -5.02
CA ARG A 140 10.25 -3.41 -4.60
C ARG A 140 11.52 -4.13 -5.07
N GLU A 141 11.92 -3.92 -6.32
CA GLU A 141 13.14 -4.49 -6.91
C GLU A 141 14.40 -3.93 -6.23
N SER A 142 14.50 -2.61 -6.03
CA SER A 142 15.64 -1.99 -5.34
C SER A 142 15.78 -2.49 -3.88
N LEU A 143 14.67 -2.76 -3.18
CA LEU A 143 14.70 -3.31 -1.83
C LEU A 143 15.14 -4.78 -1.77
N GLN A 144 14.97 -5.56 -2.85
CA GLN A 144 15.50 -6.94 -2.90
C GLN A 144 17.02 -6.95 -2.97
N VAL A 145 17.61 -6.02 -3.73
CA VAL A 145 19.07 -5.85 -3.85
C VAL A 145 19.70 -5.55 -2.48
N ILE A 146 19.05 -4.74 -1.65
CA ILE A 146 19.55 -4.34 -0.32
C ILE A 146 19.36 -5.43 0.75
N ALA A 147 18.38 -6.31 0.58
CA ALA A 147 18.09 -7.39 1.52
C ALA A 147 18.85 -8.69 1.21
N GLY A 148 19.32 -8.87 -0.02
CA GLY A 148 20.12 -10.03 -0.46
C GLY A 148 21.64 -9.80 -0.44
N GLY A 149 22.10 -8.61 -0.04
CA GLY A 149 23.51 -8.23 0.11
C GLY A 149 23.98 -8.15 1.56
#